data_AF-A0A5C8LNQ2-F1
#
_entry.id   AF-A0A5C8LNQ2-F1
#
_cell.length_a   1.000
_cell.length_b   1.000
_cell.length_c   1.000
_cell.angle_alpha   90.00
_cell.angle_beta   90.00
_cell.angle_gamma   90.00
#
_symmetry.space_group_name_H-M   'P 1'
#
loop_
_entity.id
_entity.type
_entity.pdbx_description
1 polymer ?
#
loop_
_entity_poly.entity_id
_entity_poly.type
_entity_poly.pdbx_seq_one_letter_code
_entity_poly.pdbx_strand_id
1 'polypeptide(L)'
;MTAYFVLSTGRCGTQWLAETLQLWSDTFVVRHEPLHFQYRPDLNSPSAPLAHNAELLNAHLDFIQQQIAQGYTYIETGFPCWRHLDWFRQHLKQIKVVHIHRDPLQAVHSLLKLNAFVPPFLPHLPIKNLYLPSDEQDLLLQHKALWSELNPAEKNLWYWAEVQHQALRYQQHWPEADWLSLSFSELFSAKSQQQLATFLDTPTANYWPAQQKVDQFGLAMQSQPLEFPRLCQFDEIAQLAKHLGYASPWPDKSS
;
A
#
# COMPACT_ATOMS: atom_id res chain seq x y z
N MET A 1 -16.10 16.84 -7.79
CA MET A 1 -15.96 15.91 -6.64
C MET A 1 -15.09 14.75 -7.08
N THR A 2 -14.37 14.16 -6.14
CA THR A 2 -13.08 13.52 -6.39
C THR A 2 -13.03 12.16 -5.72
N ALA A 3 -12.33 11.20 -6.34
CA ALA A 3 -11.96 9.96 -5.69
C ALA A 3 -10.54 10.07 -5.13
N TYR A 4 -10.34 9.60 -3.90
CA TYR A 4 -9.04 9.52 -3.26
C TYR A 4 -8.68 8.05 -3.02
N PHE A 5 -7.46 7.66 -3.37
CA PHE A 5 -6.96 6.32 -3.09
C PHE A 5 -5.68 6.39 -2.29
N VAL A 6 -5.57 5.53 -1.28
CA VAL A 6 -4.33 5.36 -0.53
C VAL A 6 -3.49 4.27 -1.16
N LEU A 7 -2.30 4.64 -1.61
CA LEU A 7 -1.27 3.70 -2.07
C LEU A 7 -0.32 3.41 -0.91
N SER A 8 -0.28 2.15 -0.45
CA SER A 8 0.69 1.70 0.55
C SER A 8 0.96 0.21 0.43
N THR A 9 1.96 -0.30 1.16
CA THR A 9 2.23 -1.75 1.28
C THR A 9 1.25 -2.47 2.22
N GLY A 10 0.26 -1.76 2.77
CA GLY A 10 -0.49 -2.22 3.93
C GLY A 10 0.34 -2.09 5.21
N ARG A 11 -0.31 -2.23 6.37
CA ARG A 11 0.32 -2.07 7.70
C ARG A 11 0.99 -0.70 7.94
N CYS A 12 0.44 0.32 7.28
CA CYS A 12 0.85 1.72 7.37
C CYS A 12 -0.24 2.59 8.02
N GLY A 13 -1.03 2.04 8.95
CA GLY A 13 -2.07 2.79 9.67
C GLY A 13 -3.33 3.10 8.84
N THR A 14 -3.55 2.41 7.72
CA THR A 14 -4.67 2.69 6.80
C THR A 14 -6.06 2.47 7.39
N GLN A 15 -6.20 1.53 8.33
CA GLN A 15 -7.45 1.33 9.07
C GLN A 15 -7.75 2.52 9.98
N TRP A 16 -6.77 2.93 10.80
CA TRP A 16 -6.88 4.13 11.64
C TRP A 16 -7.19 5.37 10.79
N LEU A 17 -6.57 5.48 9.61
CA LEU A 17 -6.80 6.58 8.69
C LEU A 17 -8.26 6.58 8.19
N ALA A 18 -8.80 5.41 7.82
CA ALA A 18 -10.20 5.31 7.40
C ALA A 18 -11.16 5.72 8.52
N GLU A 19 -10.97 5.20 9.73
CA GLU A 19 -11.78 5.53 10.91
C GLU A 19 -11.73 7.03 11.21
N THR A 20 -10.56 7.65 11.06
CA THR A 20 -10.36 9.08 11.30
C THR A 20 -11.02 9.94 10.23
N LEU A 21 -10.80 9.62 8.94
CA LEU A 21 -11.35 10.38 7.81
C LEU A 21 -12.88 10.31 7.77
N GLN A 22 -13.47 9.20 8.19
CA GLN A 22 -14.93 9.06 8.25
C GLN A 22 -15.59 10.10 9.18
N LEU A 23 -14.83 10.63 10.14
CA LEU A 23 -15.29 11.63 11.12
C LEU A 23 -15.01 13.07 10.70
N TRP A 24 -14.35 13.30 9.56
CA TRP A 24 -13.98 14.65 9.09
C TRP A 24 -15.10 15.36 8.33
N SER A 25 -15.97 14.61 7.67
CA SER A 25 -17.09 15.15 6.91
C SER A 25 -18.17 14.11 6.66
N ASP A 26 -19.43 14.51 6.77
CA ASP A 26 -20.60 13.69 6.40
C ASP A 26 -20.70 13.45 4.88
N THR A 27 -19.93 14.21 4.08
CA THR A 27 -19.86 14.05 2.62
C THR A 27 -18.79 13.05 2.18
N PHE A 28 -18.04 12.48 3.13
CA PHE A 28 -17.02 11.47 2.83
C PHE A 28 -17.62 10.07 2.88
N VAL A 29 -17.41 9.32 1.80
CA VAL A 29 -17.67 7.89 1.74
C VAL A 29 -16.32 7.19 1.85
N VAL A 30 -15.96 6.80 3.08
CA VAL A 30 -14.67 6.15 3.36
C VAL A 30 -14.83 4.63 3.38
N ARG A 31 -13.95 3.93 2.67
CA ARG A 31 -13.90 2.47 2.60
C ARG A 31 -12.49 1.96 2.87
N HIS A 32 -12.34 1.16 3.93
CA HIS A 32 -11.10 0.43 4.20
C HIS A 32 -11.18 -0.93 3.53
N GLU A 33 -10.38 -1.13 2.47
CA GLU A 33 -10.27 -2.40 1.73
C GLU A 33 -11.63 -2.98 1.25
N PRO A 34 -12.44 -2.22 0.48
CA PRO A 34 -13.81 -2.62 0.11
C PRO A 34 -13.91 -3.97 -0.60
N LEU A 35 -12.87 -4.36 -1.35
CA LEU A 35 -12.79 -5.64 -2.05
C LEU A 35 -11.76 -6.59 -1.42
N HIS A 36 -11.10 -6.22 -0.33
CA HIS A 36 -10.02 -6.99 0.30
C HIS A 36 -9.04 -7.56 -0.74
N PHE A 37 -8.75 -8.87 -0.69
CA PHE A 37 -7.90 -9.57 -1.65
C PHE A 37 -8.55 -9.82 -3.02
N GLN A 38 -9.82 -9.47 -3.23
CA GLN A 38 -10.48 -9.64 -4.53
C GLN A 38 -9.98 -8.66 -5.59
N TYR A 39 -9.20 -7.63 -5.21
CA TYR A 39 -8.37 -6.89 -6.18
C TYR A 39 -7.34 -7.78 -6.88
N ARG A 40 -6.96 -8.92 -6.28
CA ARG A 40 -5.94 -9.85 -6.78
C ARG A 40 -4.65 -9.14 -7.19
N PRO A 41 -4.01 -8.32 -6.34
CA PRO A 41 -2.72 -7.69 -6.69
C PRO A 41 -1.61 -8.72 -6.98
N ASP A 42 -1.82 -9.98 -6.61
CA ASP A 42 -0.97 -11.11 -6.98
C ASP A 42 -1.12 -11.54 -8.44
N LEU A 43 -2.29 -11.38 -9.07
CA LEU A 43 -2.55 -11.84 -10.43
C LEU A 43 -2.91 -10.74 -11.44
N ASN A 44 -3.57 -9.67 -10.98
CA ASN A 44 -3.77 -8.47 -11.75
C ASN A 44 -2.50 -7.64 -11.77
N SER A 45 -2.38 -6.78 -12.76
CA SER A 45 -1.15 -6.07 -13.11
C SER A 45 -1.54 -4.70 -13.68
N PRO A 46 -0.74 -3.61 -13.56
CA PRO A 46 -1.12 -2.32 -14.13
C PRO A 46 -1.42 -2.36 -15.64
N SER A 47 -0.77 -3.25 -16.41
CA SER A 47 -1.08 -3.44 -17.84
C SER A 47 -2.30 -4.34 -18.10
N ALA A 48 -2.66 -5.20 -17.15
CA ALA A 48 -3.84 -6.08 -17.21
C ALA A 48 -4.64 -6.02 -15.89
N PRO A 49 -5.23 -4.85 -15.55
CA PRO A 49 -5.84 -4.60 -14.24
C PRO A 49 -7.11 -5.42 -14.00
N LEU A 50 -7.73 -5.93 -15.07
CA LEU A 50 -8.95 -6.70 -15.05
C LEU A 50 -8.75 -8.17 -15.46
N ALA A 51 -7.52 -8.70 -15.40
CA ALA A 51 -7.24 -10.10 -15.74
C ALA A 51 -8.04 -11.09 -14.85
N HIS A 52 -8.30 -10.70 -13.61
CA HIS A 52 -9.08 -11.44 -12.63
C HIS A 52 -10.10 -10.54 -11.94
N ASN A 53 -11.29 -11.10 -11.66
CA ASN A 53 -12.40 -10.45 -10.98
C ASN A 53 -12.93 -9.18 -11.69
N ALA A 54 -12.89 -9.16 -13.03
CA ALA A 54 -13.32 -8.00 -13.83
C ALA A 54 -14.74 -7.51 -13.50
N GLU A 55 -15.72 -8.41 -13.38
CA GLU A 55 -17.11 -8.04 -13.05
C GLU A 55 -17.21 -7.32 -11.70
N LEU A 56 -16.50 -7.83 -10.69
CA LEU A 56 -16.47 -7.26 -9.34
C LEU A 56 -15.74 -5.91 -9.31
N LEU A 57 -14.64 -5.78 -10.06
CA LEU A 57 -13.90 -4.52 -10.19
C LEU A 57 -14.74 -3.46 -10.92
N ASN A 58 -15.45 -3.83 -11.99
CA ASN A 58 -16.37 -2.94 -12.71
C ASN A 58 -17.54 -2.50 -11.81
N ALA A 59 -18.15 -3.42 -11.06
CA ALA A 59 -19.21 -3.08 -10.11
C ALA A 59 -18.74 -2.10 -9.02
N HIS A 60 -17.48 -2.23 -8.58
CA HIS A 60 -16.87 -1.29 -7.64
C HIS A 60 -16.62 0.08 -8.27
N LEU A 61 -16.14 0.13 -9.51
CA LEU A 61 -16.02 1.38 -10.27
C LEU A 61 -17.38 2.09 -10.40
N ASP A 62 -18.43 1.36 -10.75
CA ASP A 62 -19.80 1.88 -10.85
C ASP A 62 -20.28 2.47 -9.51
N PHE A 63 -20.00 1.78 -8.40
CA PHE A 63 -20.28 2.28 -7.06
C PHE A 63 -19.57 3.61 -6.79
N ILE A 64 -18.27 3.70 -7.09
CA ILE A 64 -17.48 4.94 -6.91
C ILE A 64 -18.08 6.08 -7.75
N GLN A 65 -18.37 5.82 -9.02
CA GLN A 65 -18.98 6.81 -9.92
C GLN A 65 -20.33 7.29 -9.40
N GLN A 66 -21.15 6.39 -8.86
CA GLN A 66 -22.44 6.74 -8.27
C GLN A 66 -22.27 7.67 -7.05
N GLN A 67 -21.33 7.39 -6.15
CA GLN A 67 -21.08 8.26 -4.99
C GLN A 67 -20.65 9.66 -5.44
N ILE A 68 -19.73 9.76 -6.40
CA ILE A 68 -19.26 11.03 -6.94
C ILE A 68 -20.41 11.80 -7.61
N ALA A 69 -21.25 11.11 -8.38
CA ALA A 69 -22.41 11.72 -9.05
C ALA A 69 -23.46 12.25 -8.07
N GLN A 70 -23.58 11.63 -6.90
CA GLN A 70 -24.50 12.04 -5.83
C GLN A 70 -23.97 13.20 -4.98
N GLY A 71 -22.75 13.66 -5.22
CA GLY A 71 -22.19 14.75 -4.45
C GLY A 71 -21.37 14.30 -3.24
N TYR A 72 -20.83 13.07 -3.24
CA TYR A 72 -19.90 12.60 -2.22
C TYR A 72 -18.44 12.62 -2.70
N THR A 73 -17.52 12.77 -1.74
CA THR A 73 -16.10 12.48 -1.94
C THR A 73 -15.85 11.02 -1.55
N TYR A 74 -15.37 10.22 -2.50
CA TYR A 74 -15.03 8.82 -2.24
C TYR A 74 -13.58 8.70 -1.79
N ILE A 75 -13.32 7.94 -0.72
CA ILE A 75 -11.98 7.71 -0.19
C ILE A 75 -11.78 6.22 0.07
N GLU A 76 -10.82 5.61 -0.61
CA GLU A 76 -10.41 4.23 -0.39
C GLU A 76 -9.04 4.15 0.27
N THR A 77 -8.99 3.57 1.47
CA THR A 77 -7.73 3.44 2.23
C THR A 77 -7.09 2.05 2.10
N GLY A 78 -7.64 1.18 1.25
CA GLY A 78 -7.19 -0.19 1.12
C GLY A 78 -5.89 -0.34 0.34
N PHE A 79 -4.93 -1.09 0.88
CA PHE A 79 -3.67 -1.39 0.19
C PHE A 79 -3.79 -2.27 -1.07
N PRO A 80 -4.78 -3.19 -1.24
CA PRO A 80 -4.76 -4.11 -2.38
C PRO A 80 -5.01 -3.48 -3.75
N CYS A 81 -5.50 -2.23 -3.82
CA CYS A 81 -5.87 -1.56 -5.08
C CYS A 81 -4.69 -0.93 -5.84
N TRP A 82 -3.45 -1.03 -5.33
CA TRP A 82 -2.29 -0.31 -5.87
C TRP A 82 -1.99 -0.60 -7.35
N ARG A 83 -2.33 -1.78 -7.87
CA ARG A 83 -2.14 -2.12 -9.29
C ARG A 83 -3.24 -1.56 -10.21
N HIS A 84 -4.29 -0.96 -9.66
CA HIS A 84 -5.49 -0.54 -10.38
C HIS A 84 -5.61 0.98 -10.51
N LEU A 85 -4.69 1.76 -9.93
CA LEU A 85 -4.82 3.22 -9.86
C LEU A 85 -4.88 3.89 -11.24
N ASP A 86 -4.04 3.46 -12.18
CA ASP A 86 -4.09 3.98 -13.55
C ASP A 86 -5.39 3.59 -14.27
N TRP A 87 -5.89 2.37 -14.01
CA TRP A 87 -7.19 1.95 -14.55
C TRP A 87 -8.33 2.81 -14.02
N PHE A 88 -8.38 3.05 -12.70
CA PHE A 88 -9.36 3.97 -12.14
C PHE A 88 -9.23 5.36 -12.77
N ARG A 89 -8.00 5.87 -12.95
CA ARG A 89 -7.74 7.20 -13.52
C ARG A 89 -8.28 7.36 -14.93
N GLN A 90 -8.28 6.28 -15.72
CA GLN A 90 -8.86 6.29 -17.07
C GLN A 90 -10.39 6.39 -17.07
N HIS A 91 -11.07 6.00 -15.97
CA HIS A 91 -12.53 5.90 -15.90
C HIS A 91 -13.18 6.93 -14.96
N LEU A 92 -12.40 7.55 -14.07
CA LEU A 92 -12.86 8.59 -13.15
C LEU A 92 -12.30 9.95 -13.56
N LYS A 93 -13.13 10.99 -13.51
CA LYS A 93 -12.76 12.34 -13.99
C LYS A 93 -11.64 13.00 -13.17
N GLN A 94 -11.57 12.73 -11.87
CA GLN A 94 -10.59 13.31 -10.97
C GLN A 94 -10.22 12.29 -9.90
N ILE A 95 -8.94 11.90 -9.89
CA ILE A 95 -8.38 11.02 -8.86
C ILE A 95 -7.19 11.70 -8.22
N LYS A 96 -7.20 11.67 -6.89
CA LYS A 96 -6.09 12.07 -6.04
C LYS A 96 -5.52 10.85 -5.33
N VAL A 97 -4.20 10.80 -5.15
CA VAL A 97 -3.51 9.68 -4.48
C VAL A 97 -2.84 10.18 -3.21
N VAL A 98 -3.08 9.46 -2.10
CA VAL A 98 -2.31 9.61 -0.86
C VAL A 98 -1.35 8.43 -0.77
N HIS A 99 -0.08 8.67 -1.08
CA HIS A 99 0.97 7.68 -0.98
C HIS A 99 1.52 7.64 0.44
N ILE A 100 1.32 6.53 1.14
CA ILE A 100 1.86 6.31 2.48
C ILE A 100 2.97 5.27 2.41
N HIS A 101 4.18 5.69 2.75
CA HIS A 101 5.36 4.82 2.77
C HIS A 101 5.88 4.62 4.19
N ARG A 102 6.52 3.47 4.43
CA ARG A 102 7.08 3.09 5.72
C ARG A 102 8.49 2.54 5.50
N ASP A 103 9.34 2.71 6.51
CA ASP A 103 10.65 2.08 6.58
C ASP A 103 10.57 0.59 6.19
N PRO A 104 11.44 0.11 5.28
CA PRO A 104 11.34 -1.24 4.71
C PRO A 104 11.41 -2.33 5.77
N LEU A 105 12.33 -2.22 6.73
CA LEU A 105 12.51 -3.25 7.76
C LEU A 105 11.33 -3.28 8.73
N GLN A 106 10.79 -2.12 9.09
CA GLN A 106 9.57 -2.05 9.89
C GLN A 106 8.35 -2.61 9.16
N ALA A 107 8.24 -2.38 7.85
CA ALA A 107 7.17 -2.93 7.02
C ALA A 107 7.27 -4.46 6.96
N VAL A 108 8.45 -5.01 6.66
CA VAL A 108 8.71 -6.46 6.65
C VAL A 108 8.35 -7.08 8.00
N HIS A 109 8.87 -6.53 9.09
CA HIS A 109 8.57 -7.03 10.44
C HIS A 109 7.06 -7.03 10.70
N SER A 110 6.35 -5.96 10.33
CA SER A 110 4.91 -5.87 10.52
C SER A 110 4.10 -6.85 9.64
N LEU A 111 4.59 -7.20 8.46
CA LEU A 111 3.91 -8.14 7.55
C LEU A 111 4.14 -9.60 7.98
N LEU A 112 5.34 -9.91 8.46
CA LEU A 112 5.66 -11.21 9.08
C LEU A 112 4.77 -11.48 10.30
N LYS A 113 4.41 -10.44 11.08
CA LYS A 113 3.43 -10.56 12.18
C LYS A 113 2.08 -11.11 11.74
N LEU A 114 1.73 -10.96 10.47
CA LEU A 114 0.48 -11.43 9.87
C LEU A 114 0.65 -12.67 9.00
N ASN A 115 1.78 -13.36 9.10
CA ASN A 115 2.10 -14.54 8.29
C ASN A 115 2.04 -14.27 6.76
N ALA A 116 2.34 -13.03 6.33
CA ALA A 116 2.42 -12.71 4.90
C ALA A 116 3.56 -13.50 4.24
N PHE A 117 3.25 -14.21 3.15
CA PHE A 117 4.13 -15.17 2.46
C PHE A 117 4.67 -16.33 3.31
N VAL A 118 4.22 -16.50 4.55
CA VAL A 118 4.57 -17.64 5.39
C VAL A 118 3.71 -18.83 4.95
N PRO A 119 4.31 -19.98 4.59
CA PRO A 119 3.56 -21.19 4.33
C PRO A 119 2.63 -21.53 5.50
N PRO A 120 1.44 -22.09 5.24
CA PRO A 120 0.46 -22.23 6.28
C PRO A 120 0.89 -23.30 7.28
N PHE A 121 0.66 -23.03 8.58
CA PHE A 121 0.91 -24.00 9.65
C PHE A 121 -0.01 -25.23 9.56
N LEU A 122 -1.15 -25.09 8.89
CA LEU A 122 -2.13 -26.14 8.67
C LEU A 122 -2.52 -26.17 7.17
N PRO A 123 -2.68 -27.34 6.54
CA PRO A 123 -2.91 -27.45 5.09
C PRO A 123 -4.10 -26.68 4.52
N HIS A 124 -5.07 -26.30 5.36
CA HIS A 124 -6.31 -25.63 4.98
C HIS A 124 -6.27 -24.10 5.09
N LEU A 125 -5.20 -23.51 5.64
CA LEU A 125 -5.05 -22.06 5.65
C LEU A 125 -4.40 -21.60 4.34
N PRO A 126 -5.01 -20.68 3.58
CA PRO A 126 -4.38 -20.15 2.38
C PRO A 126 -3.18 -19.26 2.77
N ILE A 127 -2.10 -19.33 1.98
CA ILE A 127 -1.01 -18.35 2.09
C ILE A 127 -1.59 -16.98 1.80
N LYS A 128 -1.30 -16.01 2.68
CA LYS A 128 -1.61 -14.61 2.43
C LYS A 128 -0.63 -14.09 1.38
N ASN A 129 -0.95 -14.35 0.11
CA ASN A 129 -0.14 -13.98 -1.02
C ASN A 129 -0.48 -12.55 -1.46
N LEU A 130 0.43 -11.62 -1.21
CA LEU A 130 0.20 -10.20 -1.48
C LEU A 130 0.64 -9.78 -2.89
N TYR A 131 1.48 -10.61 -3.53
CA TYR A 131 2.15 -10.29 -4.77
C TYR A 131 2.76 -11.55 -5.40
N LEU A 132 2.74 -11.62 -6.72
CA LEU A 132 3.57 -12.54 -7.49
C LEU A 132 4.31 -11.73 -8.56
N PRO A 133 5.62 -11.99 -8.76
CA PRO A 133 6.35 -11.41 -9.86
C PRO A 133 5.71 -11.73 -11.21
N SER A 134 5.51 -10.70 -12.00
CA SER A 134 4.95 -10.80 -13.35
C SER A 134 6.03 -10.55 -14.40
N ASP A 135 5.71 -10.61 -15.69
CA ASP A 135 6.64 -10.21 -16.77
C ASP A 135 6.53 -8.71 -17.10
N GLU A 136 5.97 -7.93 -16.17
CA GLU A 136 5.90 -6.47 -16.29
C GLU A 136 7.22 -5.81 -15.93
N GLN A 137 7.26 -4.48 -16.08
CA GLN A 137 8.36 -3.63 -15.65
C GLN A 137 8.43 -3.49 -14.10
N ASP A 138 8.40 -4.62 -13.39
CA ASP A 138 8.66 -4.75 -11.95
C ASP A 138 10.12 -4.37 -11.68
N LEU A 139 10.41 -3.77 -10.51
CA LEU A 139 11.75 -3.29 -10.12
C LEU A 139 12.79 -4.41 -10.22
N LEU A 140 12.42 -5.60 -9.75
CA LEU A 140 13.32 -6.74 -9.62
C LEU A 140 13.04 -7.81 -10.69
N LEU A 141 12.44 -7.43 -11.83
CA LEU A 141 12.09 -8.34 -12.93
C LEU A 141 13.26 -9.24 -13.35
N GLN A 142 14.45 -8.67 -13.50
CA GLN A 142 15.67 -9.40 -13.90
C GLN A 142 16.08 -10.50 -12.91
N HIS A 143 15.55 -10.44 -11.68
CA HIS A 143 15.80 -11.40 -10.61
C HIS A 143 14.61 -12.32 -10.34
N LYS A 144 13.53 -12.26 -11.13
CA LYS A 144 12.27 -12.99 -10.93
C LYS A 144 12.45 -14.48 -10.64
N ALA A 145 13.45 -15.12 -11.26
CA ALA A 145 13.78 -16.53 -11.04
C ALA A 145 14.09 -16.87 -9.57
N LEU A 146 14.56 -15.90 -8.77
CA LEU A 146 14.85 -16.09 -7.36
C LEU A 146 13.60 -16.23 -6.49
N TRP A 147 12.43 -15.79 -6.96
CA TRP A 147 11.21 -15.68 -6.14
C TRP A 147 10.83 -16.99 -5.41
N SER A 148 10.96 -18.13 -6.09
CA SER A 148 10.67 -19.44 -5.48
C SER A 148 11.63 -19.82 -4.36
N GLU A 149 12.83 -19.24 -4.35
CA GLU A 149 13.91 -19.52 -3.41
C GLU A 149 13.97 -18.53 -2.24
N LEU A 150 13.22 -17.44 -2.30
CA LEU A 150 13.19 -16.42 -1.26
C LEU A 150 12.47 -16.91 0.00
N ASN A 151 13.04 -16.57 1.14
CA ASN A 151 12.38 -16.75 2.43
C ASN A 151 11.20 -15.75 2.60
N PRO A 152 10.32 -15.92 3.61
CA PRO A 152 9.22 -14.99 3.82
C PRO A 152 9.64 -13.53 4.07
N ALA A 153 10.75 -13.27 4.75
CA ALA A 153 11.24 -11.90 4.98
C ALA A 153 11.66 -11.24 3.66
N GLU A 154 12.39 -11.96 2.81
CA GLU A 154 12.78 -11.53 1.47
C GLU A 154 11.58 -11.28 0.57
N LYS A 155 10.56 -12.16 0.57
CA LYS A 155 9.32 -11.92 -0.20
C LYS A 155 8.57 -10.68 0.26
N ASN A 156 8.53 -10.42 1.56
CA ASN A 156 7.94 -9.19 2.10
C ASN A 156 8.73 -7.95 1.70
N LEU A 157 10.07 -8.02 1.68
CA LEU A 157 10.91 -6.90 1.27
C LEU A 157 10.80 -6.63 -0.23
N TRP A 158 10.76 -7.69 -1.04
CA TRP A 158 10.47 -7.61 -2.47
C TRP A 158 9.11 -6.94 -2.71
N TYR A 159 8.05 -7.44 -2.07
CA TYR A 159 6.72 -6.84 -2.16
C TYR A 159 6.73 -5.36 -1.76
N TRP A 160 7.41 -5.00 -0.67
CA TRP A 160 7.59 -3.60 -0.31
C TRP A 160 8.24 -2.81 -1.45
N ALA A 161 9.33 -3.31 -2.02
CA ALA A 161 10.05 -2.63 -3.07
C ALA A 161 9.19 -2.42 -4.34
N GLU A 162 8.41 -3.42 -4.73
CA GLU A 162 7.57 -3.34 -5.92
C GLU A 162 6.41 -2.35 -5.76
N VAL A 163 5.72 -2.35 -4.61
CA VAL A 163 4.65 -1.38 -4.35
C VAL A 163 5.20 0.05 -4.34
N GLN A 164 6.34 0.25 -3.67
CA GLN A 164 6.96 1.57 -3.58
C GLN A 164 7.53 2.04 -4.93
N HIS A 165 8.14 1.15 -5.70
CA HIS A 165 8.60 1.47 -7.04
C HIS A 165 7.44 1.84 -7.96
N GLN A 166 6.35 1.08 -7.94
CA GLN A 166 5.15 1.39 -8.71
C GLN A 166 4.53 2.73 -8.30
N ALA A 167 4.55 3.07 -7.01
CA ALA A 167 4.10 4.39 -6.53
C ALA A 167 4.88 5.54 -7.19
N LEU A 168 6.22 5.45 -7.21
CA LEU A 168 7.07 6.46 -7.84
C LEU A 168 6.82 6.55 -9.35
N ARG A 169 6.54 5.42 -10.01
CA ARG A 169 6.19 5.40 -11.44
C ARG A 169 4.87 6.09 -11.74
N TYR A 170 3.84 5.86 -10.93
CA TYR A 170 2.59 6.60 -11.07
C TYR A 170 2.81 8.08 -10.83
N GLN A 171 3.56 8.45 -9.79
CA GLN A 171 3.84 9.84 -9.44
C GLN A 171 4.47 10.62 -10.59
N GLN A 172 5.38 10.01 -11.37
CA GLN A 172 6.01 10.65 -12.54
C GLN A 172 5.00 11.14 -13.60
N HIS A 173 3.82 10.53 -13.66
CA HIS A 173 2.79 10.84 -14.65
C HIS A 173 1.51 11.40 -14.02
N TRP A 174 1.54 11.68 -12.71
CA TRP A 174 0.41 12.22 -11.96
C TRP A 174 0.58 13.74 -11.78
N PRO A 175 -0.48 14.55 -11.89
CA PRO A 175 -0.40 15.95 -11.52
C PRO A 175 0.08 16.10 -10.06
N GLU A 176 1.03 16.99 -9.81
CA GLU A 176 1.60 17.20 -8.47
C GLU A 176 0.52 17.57 -7.44
N ALA A 177 -0.45 18.40 -7.84
CA ALA A 177 -1.59 18.79 -6.99
C ALA A 177 -2.53 17.62 -6.62
N ASP A 178 -2.44 16.50 -7.34
CA ASP A 178 -3.25 15.30 -7.14
C ASP A 178 -2.45 14.15 -6.48
N TRP A 179 -1.25 14.42 -5.98
CA TRP A 179 -0.42 13.44 -5.28
C TRP A 179 0.11 13.98 -3.95
N LEU A 180 -0.24 13.32 -2.84
CA LEU A 180 0.28 13.62 -1.52
C LEU A 180 1.12 12.44 -1.02
N SER A 181 2.40 12.67 -0.72
CA SER A 181 3.27 11.66 -0.10
C SER A 181 3.44 11.92 1.40
N LEU A 182 3.29 10.86 2.20
CA LEU A 182 3.42 10.89 3.66
C LEU A 182 4.25 9.70 4.16
N SER A 183 5.20 9.97 5.04
CA SER A 183 5.89 8.92 5.79
C SER A 183 4.99 8.40 6.93
N PHE A 184 4.96 7.09 7.16
CA PHE A 184 4.20 6.48 8.26
C PHE A 184 4.64 7.02 9.64
N SER A 185 5.93 7.32 9.79
CA SER A 185 6.49 7.92 11.01
C SER A 185 5.91 9.29 11.33
N GLU A 186 5.51 10.05 10.30
CA GLU A 186 4.95 11.39 10.44
C GLU A 186 3.43 11.41 10.33
N LEU A 187 2.81 10.32 9.84
CA LEU A 187 1.37 10.24 9.54
C LEU A 187 0.50 10.78 10.68
N PHE A 188 0.86 10.52 11.94
CA PHE A 188 0.07 10.91 13.11
C PHE A 188 0.39 12.33 13.62
N SER A 189 1.27 13.06 12.96
CA SER A 189 1.66 14.42 13.34
C SER A 189 0.59 15.45 12.96
N ALA A 190 0.56 16.57 13.68
CA ALA A 190 -0.29 17.72 13.33
C ALA A 190 0.04 18.29 11.93
N LYS A 191 1.31 18.18 11.51
CA LYS A 191 1.74 18.59 10.17
C LYS A 191 1.07 17.72 9.10
N SER A 192 1.13 16.40 9.23
CA SER A 192 0.50 15.49 8.27
C SER A 192 -1.02 15.58 8.29
N GLN A 193 -1.63 15.82 9.45
CA GLN A 193 -3.05 16.16 9.57
C GLN A 193 -3.40 17.38 8.70
N GLN A 194 -2.65 18.48 8.84
CA GLN A 194 -2.89 19.70 8.07
C GLN A 194 -2.69 19.47 6.57
N GLN A 195 -1.61 18.78 6.17
CA GLN A 195 -1.36 18.45 4.77
C GLN A 195 -2.50 17.64 4.16
N LEU A 196 -2.99 16.63 4.89
CA LEU A 196 -4.10 15.79 4.43
C LEU A 196 -5.42 16.56 4.37
N ALA A 197 -5.70 17.42 5.36
CA ALA A 197 -6.88 18.28 5.38
C ALA A 197 -6.91 19.23 4.17
N THR A 198 -5.77 19.87 3.87
CA THR A 198 -5.62 20.71 2.67
C THR A 198 -5.78 19.91 1.40
N PHE A 199 -5.17 18.72 1.30
CA PHE A 199 -5.25 17.88 0.10
C PHE A 199 -6.66 17.34 -0.19
N LEU A 200 -7.42 17.04 0.87
CA LEU A 200 -8.82 16.64 0.83
C LEU A 200 -9.80 17.81 0.70
N ASP A 201 -9.29 19.05 0.62
CA ASP A 201 -10.08 20.27 0.55
C ASP A 201 -11.11 20.38 1.71
N THR A 202 -10.73 19.90 2.91
CA THR A 202 -11.59 19.88 4.10
C THR A 202 -11.01 20.72 5.25
N PRO A 203 -11.61 21.86 5.60
CA PRO A 203 -11.09 22.72 6.68
C PRO A 203 -11.42 22.18 8.08
N THR A 204 -12.29 21.16 8.20
CA THR A 204 -12.84 20.67 9.47
C THR A 204 -12.17 19.39 9.97
N ALA A 205 -10.85 19.29 9.86
CA ALA A 205 -10.06 18.19 10.44
C ALA A 205 -10.00 18.27 11.98
N ASN A 206 -11.16 18.35 12.63
CA ASN A 206 -11.32 18.60 14.06
C ASN A 206 -11.09 17.34 14.92
N TYR A 207 -10.99 16.17 14.29
CA TYR A 207 -10.78 14.90 14.96
C TYR A 207 -9.50 14.23 14.46
N TRP A 208 -8.48 14.14 15.32
CA TRP A 208 -7.23 13.45 15.01
C TRP A 208 -6.76 12.70 16.25
N PRO A 209 -7.27 11.48 16.45
CA PRO A 209 -7.02 10.76 17.69
C PRO A 209 -5.54 10.39 17.73
N ALA A 210 -4.87 10.75 18.83
CA ALA A 210 -3.53 10.29 19.09
C ALA A 210 -3.53 8.76 19.05
N GLN A 211 -2.72 8.17 18.18
CA GLN A 211 -2.59 6.73 18.16
C GLN A 211 -1.89 6.30 19.45
N GLN A 212 -2.63 5.70 20.39
CA GLN A 212 -1.97 4.83 21.37
C GLN A 212 -1.31 3.73 20.55
N LYS A 213 0.00 3.48 20.76
CA LYS A 213 0.70 2.38 20.10
C LYS A 213 0.07 1.05 20.51
N VAL A 214 -1.01 0.67 19.84
CA VAL A 214 -1.72 -0.57 20.09
C VAL A 214 -1.05 -1.63 19.21
N ASP A 215 -0.01 -2.27 19.74
CA ASP A 215 0.54 -3.50 19.16
C ASP A 215 -0.38 -4.68 19.56
N GLN A 216 -1.60 -4.69 19.03
CA GLN A 216 -2.64 -5.68 19.35
C GLN A 216 -2.34 -7.10 18.81
N PHE A 217 -1.19 -7.31 18.15
CA PHE A 217 -0.83 -8.56 17.51
C PHE A 217 0.35 -9.28 18.20
N GLY A 218 0.76 -8.84 19.39
CA GLY A 218 1.96 -9.33 20.09
C GLY A 218 1.89 -10.72 20.72
N LEU A 219 0.79 -11.50 20.57
CA LEU A 219 0.56 -12.68 21.43
C LEU A 219 0.55 -14.05 20.74
N ALA A 220 0.78 -14.14 19.43
CA ALA A 220 0.94 -15.45 18.78
C ALA A 220 1.81 -15.35 17.53
N MET A 221 3.13 -15.29 17.68
CA MET A 221 4.02 -15.26 16.53
C MET A 221 5.24 -16.14 16.73
N GLN A 222 5.49 -16.99 15.73
CA GLN A 222 6.83 -17.49 15.49
C GLN A 222 7.73 -16.31 15.13
N SER A 223 8.87 -16.19 15.81
CA SER A 223 9.94 -15.30 15.40
C SER A 223 10.49 -15.83 14.07
N GLN A 224 10.06 -15.24 12.96
CA GLN A 224 10.73 -15.43 11.68
C GLN A 224 11.99 -14.53 11.69
N PRO A 225 13.17 -15.07 11.36
CA PRO A 225 14.39 -14.27 11.30
C PRO A 225 14.28 -13.21 10.20
N LEU A 226 14.77 -11.99 10.50
CA LEU A 226 14.88 -10.89 9.54
C LEU A 226 16.23 -10.99 8.81
N GLU A 227 16.32 -11.95 7.89
CA GLU A 227 17.52 -12.21 7.10
C GLU A 227 17.22 -12.11 5.60
N PHE A 228 18.15 -11.49 4.86
CA PHE A 228 18.00 -11.19 3.43
C PHE A 228 19.18 -11.68 2.58
N PRO A 229 19.61 -12.96 2.71
CA PRO A 229 20.86 -13.46 2.12
C PRO A 229 20.94 -13.37 0.58
N ARG A 230 19.79 -13.40 -0.10
CA ARG A 230 19.71 -13.31 -1.56
C ARG A 230 19.49 -11.86 -2.00
N LEU A 231 18.62 -11.13 -1.31
CA LEU A 231 18.30 -9.75 -1.71
C LEU A 231 19.37 -8.71 -1.38
N CYS A 232 20.23 -8.96 -0.37
CA CYS A 232 21.31 -8.04 -0.01
C CYS A 232 22.41 -7.90 -1.08
N GLN A 233 22.32 -8.67 -2.16
CA GLN A 233 23.22 -8.64 -3.31
C GLN A 233 22.82 -7.57 -4.34
N PHE A 234 21.64 -6.97 -4.19
CA PHE A 234 21.04 -6.04 -5.14
C PHE A 234 20.93 -4.64 -4.53
N ASP A 235 21.35 -3.63 -5.28
CA ASP A 235 21.37 -2.24 -4.79
C ASP A 235 20.02 -1.53 -5.00
N GLU A 236 19.16 -2.05 -5.87
CA GLU A 236 17.90 -1.46 -6.30
C GLU A 236 16.99 -1.13 -5.10
N ILE A 237 16.87 -2.06 -4.14
CA ILE A 237 16.05 -1.88 -2.93
C ILE A 237 16.66 -0.81 -2.01
N ALA A 238 17.99 -0.79 -1.85
CA ALA A 238 18.68 0.22 -1.04
C ALA A 238 18.58 1.62 -1.66
N GLN A 239 18.69 1.71 -2.98
CA GLN A 239 18.48 2.96 -3.72
C GLN A 239 17.05 3.47 -3.57
N LEU A 240 16.05 2.58 -3.66
CA LEU A 240 14.65 2.91 -3.44
C LEU A 240 14.38 3.38 -1.99
N ALA A 241 14.94 2.69 -0.99
CA ALA A 241 14.83 3.09 0.40
C ALA A 241 15.41 4.49 0.64
N LYS A 242 16.61 4.76 0.10
CA LYS A 242 17.24 6.08 0.17
C LYS A 242 16.40 7.16 -0.51
N HIS A 243 15.81 6.86 -1.68
CA HIS A 243 14.94 7.80 -2.39
C HIS A 243 13.72 8.21 -1.56
N LEU A 244 13.18 7.28 -0.76
CA LEU A 244 12.05 7.53 0.15
C LEU A 244 12.47 8.09 1.52
N GLY A 245 13.75 8.42 1.71
CA GLY A 245 14.28 9.00 2.95
C GLY A 245 14.60 8.01 4.06
N TYR A 246 14.78 6.72 3.74
CA TYR A 246 15.13 5.67 4.69
C TYR A 246 16.60 5.24 4.60
N ALA A 247 17.07 4.59 5.66
CA ALA A 247 18.37 3.93 5.66
C ALA A 247 18.36 2.71 4.73
N SER A 248 19.56 2.25 4.34
CA SER A 248 19.70 0.98 3.63
C SER A 248 19.15 -0.16 4.51
N PRO A 249 18.38 -1.11 3.95
CA PRO A 249 17.94 -2.30 4.68
C PRO A 249 19.08 -3.31 4.89
N TRP A 250 20.23 -3.10 4.25
CA TRP A 250 21.38 -3.99 4.33
C TRP A 250 22.23 -3.64 5.55
N PRO A 251 22.74 -4.64 6.30
CA PRO A 251 23.73 -4.36 7.34
C PRO A 251 24.93 -3.68 6.70
N ASP A 252 25.49 -2.68 7.40
CA ASP A 252 26.76 -2.07 6.99
C ASP A 252 27.77 -3.21 6.82
N LYS A 253 28.34 -3.33 5.62
CA LYS A 253 29.46 -4.24 5.38
C LYS A 253 30.64 -3.63 6.13
N SER A 254 30.74 -3.85 7.44
CA SER A 254 31.96 -3.59 8.18
C SER A 254 33.03 -4.51 7.59
N SER A 255 33.88 -3.87 6.79
CA SER A 255 35.13 -4.37 6.20
C SER A 255 36.03 -5.05 7.22
#